data_AF-A0A352UIG7-F1
#
_entry.id   AF-A0A352UIG7-F1
#
_cell.length_a   1.000
_cell.length_b   1.000
_cell.length_c   1.000
_cell.angle_alpha   90.00
_cell.angle_beta   90.00
_cell.angle_gamma   90.00
#
_symmetry.space_group_name_H-M   'P 1'
#
loop_
_entity.id
_entity.type
_entity.pdbx_description
1 polymer ?
#
loop_
_entity_poly.entity_id
_entity_poly.type
_entity_poly.pdbx_seq_one_letter_code
_entity_poly.pdbx_strand_id
1 'polypeptide(L)'
;MDVLKGEATLDDTDVFIEHKGMGDRDLGNPLINEMNNLPWRSIVTGDRWKLNLCAADQCELFDLNSDSIEEHNLFNDPDQRDRIRLMAAKIRLWQHQVGGDALLLSV
;
A
#
# COMPACT_ATOMS: atom_id res chain seq x y z
N MET A 1 17.31 -10.21 -16.30
CA MET A 1 17.62 -11.62 -15.95
C MET A 1 18.52 -11.72 -14.73
N ASP A 2 19.23 -10.64 -14.37
CA ASP A 2 20.28 -10.63 -13.35
C ASP A 2 19.76 -10.92 -11.94
N VAL A 3 18.55 -10.45 -11.59
CA VAL A 3 17.88 -10.80 -10.32
C VAL A 3 17.64 -12.31 -10.20
N LEU A 4 17.17 -12.96 -11.29
CA LEU A 4 16.91 -14.41 -11.29
C LEU A 4 18.22 -15.24 -11.25
N LYS A 5 19.35 -14.63 -11.60
CA LYS A 5 20.68 -15.24 -11.50
C LYS A 5 21.38 -14.94 -10.16
N GLY A 6 20.79 -14.11 -9.31
CA GLY A 6 21.42 -13.64 -8.07
C GLY A 6 22.49 -12.57 -8.27
N GLU A 7 22.55 -11.96 -9.45
CA GLU A 7 23.53 -10.93 -9.82
C GLU A 7 23.05 -9.50 -9.49
N ALA A 8 21.80 -9.35 -9.08
CA ALA A 8 21.19 -8.09 -8.63
C ALA A 8 20.12 -8.35 -7.55
N THR A 9 19.85 -7.36 -6.70
CA THR A 9 18.77 -7.41 -5.69
C THR A 9 17.60 -6.49 -6.09
N LEU A 10 16.51 -6.57 -5.33
CA LEU A 10 15.36 -5.68 -5.46
C LEU A 10 15.30 -4.65 -4.32
N ASP A 11 16.39 -4.50 -3.56
CA ASP A 11 16.42 -3.68 -2.34
C ASP A 11 16.24 -2.17 -2.62
N ASP A 12 16.50 -1.75 -3.87
CA ASP A 12 16.30 -0.39 -4.35
C ASP A 12 14.99 -0.21 -5.16
N THR A 13 14.10 -1.21 -5.14
CA THR A 13 12.86 -1.21 -5.93
C THR A 13 11.63 -1.05 -5.05
N ASP A 14 10.82 -0.05 -5.36
CA ASP A 14 9.47 0.07 -4.81
C ASP A 14 8.45 -0.63 -5.73
N VAL A 15 7.57 -1.43 -5.14
CA VAL A 15 6.46 -2.09 -5.84
C VAL A 15 5.16 -1.37 -5.50
N PHE A 16 4.40 -0.97 -6.53
CA PHE A 16 3.11 -0.31 -6.37
C PHE A 16 1.97 -1.26 -6.77
N ILE A 17 0.90 -1.27 -5.98
CA ILE A 17 -0.27 -2.12 -6.19
C ILE A 17 -1.52 -1.23 -6.15
N GLU A 18 -2.44 -1.48 -7.07
CA GLU A 18 -3.71 -0.76 -7.16
C GLU A 18 -4.88 -1.74 -7.13
N HIS A 19 -5.79 -1.52 -6.18
CA HIS A 19 -7.12 -2.13 -6.18
C HIS A 19 -8.14 -1.05 -6.51
N LYS A 20 -8.90 -1.24 -7.59
CA LYS A 20 -9.90 -0.26 -8.04
C LYS A 20 -11.24 -0.35 -7.32
N GLY A 21 -11.49 -1.44 -6.59
CA GLY A 21 -12.73 -1.61 -5.83
C GLY A 21 -13.97 -1.87 -6.70
N MET A 22 -13.84 -2.64 -7.78
CA MET A 22 -14.95 -2.86 -8.70
C MET A 22 -15.50 -4.28 -8.61
N GLY A 23 -16.63 -4.45 -7.91
CA GLY A 23 -17.56 -5.58 -8.04
C GLY A 23 -16.91 -6.95 -7.83
N ASP A 24 -16.80 -7.37 -6.58
CA ASP A 24 -16.35 -8.72 -6.22
C ASP A 24 -17.53 -9.66 -5.92
N ARG A 25 -17.24 -10.93 -5.67
CA ARG A 25 -18.18 -11.91 -5.12
C ARG A 25 -18.75 -11.42 -3.79
N ASP A 26 -19.97 -11.85 -3.48
CA ASP A 26 -20.57 -11.59 -2.17
C ASP A 26 -19.76 -12.32 -1.08
N LEU A 27 -19.23 -11.55 -0.13
CA LEU A 27 -18.45 -12.01 1.02
C LEU A 27 -19.35 -12.34 2.23
N GLY A 28 -20.67 -12.30 2.06
CA GLY A 28 -21.66 -12.71 3.06
C GLY A 28 -22.00 -11.62 4.08
N ASN A 29 -21.46 -10.40 3.93
CA ASN A 29 -21.76 -9.26 4.78
C ASN A 29 -21.78 -7.97 3.94
N PRO A 30 -22.89 -7.19 3.94
CA PRO A 30 -23.00 -5.96 3.16
C PRO A 30 -21.91 -4.93 3.44
N LEU A 31 -21.48 -4.78 4.69
CA LEU A 31 -20.41 -3.85 5.06
C LEU A 31 -19.06 -4.30 4.49
N ILE A 32 -18.75 -5.59 4.58
CA ILE A 32 -17.52 -6.14 4.00
C ILE A 32 -17.53 -5.98 2.47
N ASN A 33 -18.68 -6.19 1.84
CA ASN A 33 -18.84 -5.97 0.40
C ASN A 33 -18.63 -4.49 0.02
N GLU A 34 -19.12 -3.56 0.83
CA GLU A 34 -18.90 -2.13 0.64
C GLU A 34 -17.42 -1.77 0.79
N MET A 35 -16.75 -2.24 1.86
CA MET A 35 -15.33 -2.01 2.10
C MET A 35 -14.45 -2.59 0.99
N ASN A 36 -14.79 -3.76 0.46
CA ASN A 36 -14.05 -4.40 -0.63
C ASN A 36 -14.17 -3.64 -1.96
N ASN A 37 -15.22 -2.84 -2.13
CA ASN A 37 -15.39 -1.96 -3.29
C ASN A 37 -14.65 -0.62 -3.14
N LEU A 38 -13.94 -0.40 -2.04
CA LEU A 38 -13.16 0.83 -1.88
C LEU A 38 -11.87 0.76 -2.72
N PRO A 39 -11.42 1.88 -3.30
CA PRO A 39 -10.14 1.93 -3.99
C PRO A 39 -8.99 1.95 -2.97
N TRP A 40 -7.97 1.14 -3.21
CA TRP A 40 -6.74 1.11 -2.41
C TRP A 40 -5.53 1.39 -3.28
N ARG A 41 -4.53 2.05 -2.71
CA ARG A 41 -3.18 2.17 -3.27
C ARG A 41 -2.17 1.69 -2.26
N SER A 42 -1.31 0.79 -2.69
CA SER A 42 -0.29 0.21 -1.85
C SER A 42 1.09 0.41 -2.43
N ILE A 43 2.06 0.51 -1.55
CA ILE A 43 3.48 0.46 -1.88
C ILE A 43 4.16 -0.55 -0.96
N VAL A 44 5.02 -1.40 -1.53
CA VAL A 44 6.02 -2.18 -0.80
C VAL A 44 7.38 -1.63 -1.17
N THR A 45 8.10 -1.06 -0.21
CA THR A 45 9.42 -0.48 -0.43
C THR A 45 10.51 -1.54 -0.39
N GLY A 46 11.65 -1.27 -1.03
CA GLY A 46 12.78 -2.20 -1.05
C GLY A 46 13.38 -2.47 0.34
N ASP A 47 13.25 -1.54 1.30
CA ASP A 47 13.57 -1.75 2.72
C ASP A 47 12.49 -2.53 3.50
N ARG A 48 11.56 -3.16 2.78
CA ARG A 48 10.52 -4.08 3.26
C ARG A 48 9.47 -3.44 4.17
N TRP A 49 8.95 -2.29 3.78
CA TRP A 49 7.77 -1.69 4.42
C TRP A 49 6.58 -1.68 3.47
N LYS A 50 5.39 -1.89 4.03
CA LYS A 50 4.15 -1.82 3.27
C LYS A 50 3.25 -0.72 3.81
N LEU A 51 2.74 0.13 2.92
CA LEU A 51 1.69 1.11 3.22
C LEU A 51 0.50 0.83 2.30
N ASN A 52 -0.70 0.77 2.88
CA ASN A 52 -1.97 0.68 2.17
C ASN A 52 -2.79 1.95 2.48
N LEU A 53 -3.16 2.71 1.45
CA LEU A 53 -4.00 3.91 1.58
C LEU A 53 -5.39 3.68 0.97
N CYS A 54 -6.42 4.05 1.71
CA CYS A 54 -7.80 4.09 1.28
C CYS A 54 -8.46 5.39 1.78
N ALA A 55 -9.22 6.07 0.93
CA ALA A 55 -9.89 7.32 1.31
C ALA A 55 -11.01 7.14 2.35
N ALA A 56 -11.53 5.91 2.50
CA ALA A 56 -12.72 5.60 3.29
C ALA A 56 -12.47 4.54 4.39
N ASP A 57 -11.20 4.24 4.68
CA ASP A 57 -10.81 3.32 5.75
C ASP A 57 -9.59 3.87 6.52
N GLN A 58 -9.25 3.24 7.65
CA GLN A 58 -8.18 3.66 8.56
C GLN A 58 -6.79 3.77 7.90
N CYS A 59 -6.56 3.05 6.79
CA CYS A 59 -5.23 2.83 6.20
C CYS A 59 -4.32 1.96 7.09
N GLU A 60 -3.23 1.46 6.50
CA GLU A 60 -2.39 0.44 7.15
C GLU A 60 -0.91 0.64 6.84
N LEU A 61 -0.06 0.47 7.86
CA LEU A 61 1.40 0.46 7.73
C LEU A 61 1.97 -0.78 8.42
N PHE A 62 2.86 -1.51 7.74
CA PHE A 62 3.52 -2.70 8.27
C PHE A 62 5.03 -2.66 8.03
N ASP A 63 5.80 -3.03 9.05
CA ASP A 63 7.24 -3.32 8.93
C ASP A 63 7.43 -4.81 8.64
N LEU A 64 7.65 -5.18 7.38
CA LEU A 64 7.76 -6.59 6.97
C LEU A 64 9.11 -7.22 7.35
N ASN A 65 10.00 -6.47 8.02
CA ASN A 65 11.22 -7.02 8.63
C ASN A 65 10.90 -7.68 9.97
N SER A 66 10.04 -7.04 10.78
CA SER A 66 9.65 -7.54 12.11
C SER A 66 8.30 -8.25 12.10
N ASP A 67 7.43 -7.93 11.14
CA ASP A 67 6.06 -8.43 11.02
C ASP A 67 5.79 -8.94 9.59
N SER A 68 6.38 -10.09 9.26
CA SER A 68 6.31 -10.66 7.91
C SER A 68 4.91 -11.10 7.46
N ILE A 69 3.96 -11.19 8.39
CA ILE A 69 2.59 -11.65 8.15
C ILE A 69 1.54 -10.54 8.33
N GLU A 70 1.98 -9.30 8.51
CA GLU A 70 1.13 -8.10 8.51
C GLU A 70 0.07 -8.10 9.65
N GLU A 71 0.43 -8.55 10.85
CA GLU A 71 -0.48 -8.60 12.01
C GLU A 71 -0.58 -7.26 12.77
N HIS A 72 0.44 -6.41 12.70
CA HIS A 72 0.59 -5.23 13.55
C HIS A 72 0.52 -3.94 12.72
N ASN A 73 -0.68 -3.37 12.60
CA ASN A 73 -0.88 -2.10 11.90
C ASN A 73 -0.29 -0.91 12.69
N LEU A 74 0.78 -0.32 12.17
CA LEU A 74 1.49 0.82 12.73
C LEU A 74 0.99 2.19 12.23
N PHE A 75 -0.10 2.25 11.46
CA PHE A 75 -0.54 3.50 10.82
C PHE A 75 -0.84 4.64 11.81
N ASN A 76 -1.35 4.30 12.99
CA ASN A 76 -1.65 5.27 14.05
C ASN A 76 -0.47 5.53 15.00
N ASP A 77 0.66 4.85 14.81
CA ASP A 77 1.86 5.08 15.60
C ASP A 77 2.45 6.46 15.25
N PRO A 78 2.52 7.40 16.21
CA PRO A 78 3.06 8.74 15.96
C PRO A 78 4.52 8.72 15.51
N ASP A 79 5.29 7.68 15.86
CA ASP A 79 6.70 7.57 15.48
C ASP A 79 6.86 7.22 13.99
N GLN A 80 5.80 6.73 13.33
CA GLN A 80 5.83 6.33 11.92
C GLN A 80 5.33 7.42 10.95
N ARG A 81 4.97 8.61 11.45
CA ARG A 81 4.40 9.70 10.63
C ARG A 81 5.25 10.10 9.44
N ASP A 82 6.56 10.23 9.63
CA ASP A 82 7.46 10.64 8.56
C ASP A 82 7.61 9.55 7.49
N ARG A 83 7.59 8.28 7.91
CA ARG A 83 7.58 7.14 6.98
C ARG A 83 6.29 7.07 6.17
N ILE A 84 5.14 7.25 6.83
CA ILE A 84 3.83 7.31 6.15
C ILE A 84 3.84 8.43 5.10
N ARG A 85 4.29 9.63 5.46
CA ARG A 85 4.38 10.77 4.53
C ARG A 85 5.28 10.49 3.33
N LEU A 86 6.45 9.92 3.56
CA LEU A 86 7.40 9.57 2.49
C LEU A 86 6.78 8.54 1.53
N MET A 87 6.20 7.48 2.06
CA MET A 87 5.60 6.41 1.25
C MET A 87 4.34 6.90 0.51
N ALA A 88 3.51 7.74 1.15
CA ALA A 88 2.37 8.37 0.50
C ALA A 88 2.77 9.32 -0.64
N ALA A 89 3.86 10.08 -0.46
CA ALA A 89 4.41 10.91 -1.53
C ALA A 89 4.89 10.08 -2.74
N LYS A 90 5.54 8.93 -2.48
CA LYS A 90 5.91 7.98 -3.54
C LYS A 90 4.69 7.45 -4.29
N ILE A 91 3.62 7.06 -3.59
CA ILE A 91 2.36 6.63 -4.24
C ILE A 91 1.78 7.75 -5.11
N ARG A 92 1.72 8.99 -4.61
CA ARG A 92 1.19 10.14 -5.38
C ARG A 92 2.01 10.41 -6.64
N LEU A 93 3.34 10.33 -6.54
CA LEU A 93 4.22 10.47 -7.70
C LEU A 93 4.00 9.36 -8.72
N TRP A 94 3.90 8.11 -8.26
CA TRP A 94 3.62 6.95 -9.11
C TRP A 94 2.27 7.11 -9.82
N GLN A 95 1.20 7.49 -9.10
CA GLN A 95 -0.12 7.74 -9.70
C GLN A 95 -0.05 8.78 -10.83
N HIS A 96 0.65 9.90 -10.59
CA HIS A 96 0.85 10.93 -11.60
C HIS A 96 1.60 10.39 -12.83
N GLN A 97 2.59 9.52 -12.66
CA GLN A 97 3.37 8.92 -13.75
C GLN A 97 2.55 7.96 -14.61
N VAL A 98 1.66 7.16 -14.00
CA VAL A 98 0.83 6.17 -14.73
C VAL A 98 -0.49 6.75 -15.25
N GLY A 99 -0.75 8.04 -15.02
CA GLY A 99 -1.97 8.72 -15.46
C GLY A 99 -3.22 8.34 -14.64
N GLY A 100 -3.04 7.89 -13.39
CA GLY A 100 -4.14 7.57 -12.49
C GLY A 100 -4.75 8.82 -11.86
N ASP A 101 -6.08 8.87 -11.81
CA ASP A 101 -6.91 10.00 -11.36
C ASP A 101 -7.64 9.76 -10.02
N ALA A 102 -7.38 8.62 -9.35
CA ALA A 102 -8.03 8.29 -8.08
C ALA A 102 -7.53 9.18 -6.93
N LEU A 103 -8.48 9.80 -6.22
CA LEU A 103 -8.24 10.60 -5.02
C LEU A 103 -7.57 9.78 -3.92
N LEU A 104 -6.48 10.31 -3.35
CA LEU A 104 -5.85 9.80 -2.13
C LEU A 104 -6.01 10.78 -0.96
N LEU A 105 -6.25 10.22 0.22
CA LEU A 105 -6.27 10.94 1.50
C LEU A 105 -4.95 11.73 1.66
N SER A 106 -5.05 13.02 1.99
CA SER A 106 -3.89 13.83 2.39
C SER A 106 -3.45 13.40 3.78
N VAL A 107 -2.39 12.60 3.84
CA VAL A 107 -1.66 12.19 5.05
C VAL A 107 -0.49 13.11 5.33
#